data_AF-A0A7X3MJP7-F1
#
_entry.id   AF-A0A7X3MJP7-F1
#
_cell.length_a   1.000
_cell.length_b   1.000
_cell.length_c   1.000
_cell.angle_alpha   90.00
_cell.angle_beta   90.00
_cell.angle_gamma   90.00
#
_symmetry.space_group_name_H-M   'P 1'
#
loop_
_entity.id
_entity.type
_entity.pdbx_description
1 polymer ?
#
loop_
_entity_poly.entity_id
_entity_poly.type
_entity_poly.pdbx_seq_one_letter_code
_entity_poly.pdbx_strand_id
1 'polypeptide(L)'
;MTGKEGYDVLRLIEHGQTCYISSEYVEGSILAGWLKSRPKVTKEQLFSLMREIVNQLSMIHKCRKKPYYQYVNPYSIVVTDEDKPYFLDLEAGSNEKRLRFMQRRVVRECFLPKEEAYYQRGSAKLDIYGMGRTIQYLLDAAVLMPPLSGREERRFLKIISKCLNDQSNSAYQSAADIRRNIPQYKKKTEHNPVLRRRLLLSAGAAVILGGAWKVQETGGLYGADTEELSDMTQKHIFQEDTWQEREAQEDLSQKNGEDLEEFGFQSEILMRGSGEAYMELALAYILDLEDYEKSLYYLDKIQEYAMAVNLREVAEALMGKEKEPEVLEESLRYLEEKGQEDSTGQYDRCLMKGYSLLDTKDAAEAILRLGRRCLDKTDDGEETKEIHKYLALAYERTGEFNEAAQLYEEMLDLETDAARREEMYGRLVTLYENSGHNDRAVEICVQGIGELDKAEKLKIAHMRLLCQDAAIGRDLCAQTIQEYLAQSPELLENEGFQEIMREYEIQVEGEQVWVGR
;
A
#
# COMPACT_ATOMS: atom_id res chain seq x y z
N MET A 1 -15.11 7.68 -2.37
CA MET A 1 -15.62 6.85 -3.48
C MET A 1 -14.47 6.62 -4.43
N THR A 2 -13.92 5.40 -4.53
CA THR A 2 -12.91 5.08 -5.54
C THR A 2 -13.62 5.00 -6.90
N GLY A 3 -13.29 5.90 -7.82
CA GLY A 3 -13.87 5.94 -9.16
C GLY A 3 -13.59 4.63 -9.91
N LYS A 4 -14.55 4.19 -10.71
CA LYS A 4 -14.38 3.02 -11.57
C LYS A 4 -13.40 3.39 -12.69
N GLU A 5 -12.37 2.57 -12.86
CA GLU A 5 -11.36 2.72 -13.90
C GLU A 5 -11.47 1.54 -14.86
N GLY A 6 -11.13 1.77 -16.11
CA GLY A 6 -11.01 0.71 -17.11
C GLY A 6 -9.58 0.24 -17.27
N TYR A 7 -9.40 -1.05 -17.49
CA TYR A 7 -8.11 -1.71 -17.56
C TYR A 7 -8.04 -2.66 -18.74
N ASP A 8 -6.88 -2.68 -19.40
CA ASP A 8 -6.54 -3.77 -20.33
C ASP A 8 -6.08 -4.98 -19.51
N VAL A 9 -6.74 -6.12 -19.70
CA VAL A 9 -6.51 -7.37 -18.95
C VAL A 9 -6.26 -8.54 -19.89
N LEU A 10 -5.63 -9.58 -19.35
CA LEU A 10 -5.40 -10.83 -20.06
C LEU A 10 -6.70 -11.61 -20.23
N ARG A 11 -7.08 -11.82 -21.49
CA ARG A 11 -8.09 -12.78 -21.89
C ARG A 11 -7.44 -14.11 -22.25
N LEU A 12 -7.69 -15.12 -21.42
CA LEU A 12 -7.09 -16.45 -21.53
C LEU A 12 -8.05 -17.42 -22.26
N ILE A 13 -7.57 -18.03 -23.34
CA ILE A 13 -8.35 -18.95 -24.17
C ILE A 13 -7.71 -20.34 -24.13
N GLU A 14 -8.39 -21.30 -23.52
CA GLU A 14 -7.92 -22.70 -23.46
C GLU A 14 -8.31 -23.46 -24.72
N HIS A 15 -7.34 -24.13 -25.33
CA HIS A 15 -7.55 -25.02 -26.47
C HIS A 15 -6.75 -26.30 -26.27
N GLY A 16 -7.42 -27.33 -25.75
CA GLY A 16 -6.78 -28.59 -25.38
C GLY A 16 -5.85 -28.41 -24.17
N GLN A 17 -4.56 -28.75 -24.34
CA GLN A 17 -3.55 -28.62 -23.28
C GLN A 17 -2.80 -27.28 -23.28
N THR A 18 -3.07 -26.42 -24.26
CA THR A 18 -2.39 -25.13 -24.44
C THR A 18 -3.34 -23.97 -24.20
N CYS A 19 -2.83 -22.89 -23.64
CA CYS A 19 -3.56 -21.63 -23.50
C CYS A 19 -2.97 -20.56 -24.42
N TYR A 20 -3.85 -19.70 -24.94
CA TYR A 20 -3.52 -18.51 -25.72
C TYR A 20 -3.93 -17.27 -24.93
N ILE A 21 -3.11 -16.23 -25.04
CA ILE A 21 -3.34 -14.94 -24.41
C ILE A 21 -3.76 -13.95 -25.49
N SER A 22 -4.81 -13.20 -25.20
CA SER A 22 -5.21 -11.98 -25.90
C SER A 22 -5.49 -10.90 -24.87
N SER A 23 -5.67 -9.66 -25.29
CA SER A 23 -6.01 -8.54 -24.41
C SER A 23 -7.49 -8.20 -24.56
N GLU A 24 -8.15 -7.86 -23.46
CA GLU A 24 -9.51 -7.31 -23.46
C GLU A 24 -9.62 -6.15 -22.48
N TYR A 25 -10.59 -5.28 -22.70
CA TYR A 25 -10.85 -4.14 -21.82
C TYR A 25 -11.98 -4.48 -20.83
N VAL A 26 -11.75 -4.23 -19.54
CA VAL A 26 -12.75 -4.41 -18.49
C VAL A 26 -12.80 -3.21 -17.57
N GLU A 27 -14.00 -2.87 -17.09
CA GLU A 27 -14.19 -1.91 -16.01
C GLU A 27 -14.20 -2.63 -14.66
N GLY A 28 -13.49 -2.08 -13.67
CA GLY A 28 -13.44 -2.69 -12.37
C GLY A 28 -12.60 -1.91 -11.38
N SER A 29 -12.07 -2.63 -10.39
CA SER A 29 -11.15 -2.09 -9.39
C SER A 29 -10.00 -3.06 -9.19
N ILE A 30 -8.79 -2.54 -9.00
CA ILE A 30 -7.65 -3.34 -8.54
C ILE A 30 -8.05 -4.12 -7.28
N LEU A 31 -7.65 -5.39 -7.15
CA LEU A 31 -8.06 -6.31 -6.08
C LEU A 31 -7.83 -5.72 -4.69
N ALA A 32 -6.69 -5.05 -4.45
CA ALA A 32 -6.45 -4.28 -3.22
C ALA A 32 -7.50 -3.18 -2.97
N GLY A 33 -7.88 -2.44 -4.01
CA GLY A 33 -8.95 -1.43 -3.95
C GLY A 33 -10.35 -2.03 -3.80
N TRP A 34 -10.62 -3.16 -4.46
CA TRP A 34 -11.88 -3.90 -4.34
C TRP A 34 -12.11 -4.35 -2.89
N LEU A 35 -11.07 -4.87 -2.21
CA LEU A 35 -11.12 -5.17 -0.77
C LEU A 35 -11.37 -3.91 0.07
N LYS A 36 -10.67 -2.79 -0.22
CA LYS A 36 -10.88 -1.50 0.48
C LYS A 36 -12.33 -1.01 0.38
N SER A 37 -12.99 -1.23 -0.76
CA SER A 37 -14.37 -0.78 -1.01
C SER A 37 -15.44 -1.65 -0.34
N ARG A 38 -15.09 -2.85 0.16
CA ARG A 38 -16.04 -3.82 0.71
C ARG A 38 -15.73 -4.12 2.18
N PRO A 39 -16.45 -3.52 3.14
CA PRO A 39 -16.15 -3.67 4.55
C PRO A 39 -16.33 -5.11 5.08
N LYS A 40 -17.06 -5.97 4.36
CA LYS A 40 -17.33 -7.37 4.71
C LYS A 40 -17.38 -8.24 3.45
N VAL A 41 -16.62 -9.33 3.44
CA VAL A 41 -16.60 -10.32 2.34
C VAL A 41 -17.05 -11.68 2.89
N THR A 42 -17.92 -12.38 2.16
CA THR A 42 -18.31 -13.74 2.57
C THR A 42 -17.20 -14.75 2.25
N LYS A 43 -17.11 -15.84 3.03
CA LYS A 43 -16.16 -16.93 2.73
C LYS A 43 -16.33 -17.49 1.32
N GLU A 44 -17.58 -17.61 0.87
CA GLU A 44 -17.94 -18.10 -0.46
C GLU A 44 -17.31 -17.22 -1.54
N GLN A 45 -17.48 -15.90 -1.43
CA GLN A 45 -16.89 -14.95 -2.35
C GLN A 45 -15.37 -15.00 -2.31
N LEU A 46 -14.74 -14.95 -1.13
CA LEU A 46 -13.28 -14.92 -1.03
C LEU A 46 -12.66 -16.22 -1.58
N PHE A 47 -13.21 -17.38 -1.23
CA PHE A 47 -12.69 -18.67 -1.71
C PHE A 47 -12.91 -18.85 -3.20
N SER A 48 -14.07 -18.40 -3.72
CA SER A 48 -14.33 -18.41 -5.17
C SER A 48 -13.34 -17.51 -5.91
N LEU A 49 -13.12 -16.29 -5.40
CA LEU A 49 -12.18 -15.33 -5.96
C LEU A 49 -10.75 -15.90 -6.00
N MET A 50 -10.25 -16.43 -4.88
CA MET A 50 -8.93 -17.07 -4.82
C MET A 50 -8.81 -18.22 -5.83
N ARG A 51 -9.83 -19.09 -5.92
CA ARG A 51 -9.83 -20.22 -6.86
C ARG A 51 -9.81 -19.76 -8.31
N GLU A 52 -10.46 -18.65 -8.64
CA GLU A 52 -10.48 -18.12 -10.00
C GLU A 52 -9.16 -17.42 -10.37
N ILE A 53 -8.57 -16.65 -9.45
CA ILE A 53 -7.23 -16.07 -9.66
C ILE A 53 -6.20 -17.18 -9.89
N VAL A 54 -6.20 -18.22 -9.05
CA VAL A 54 -5.30 -19.37 -9.20
C VAL A 54 -5.59 -20.16 -10.48
N ASN A 55 -6.86 -20.23 -10.91
CA ASN A 55 -7.23 -20.85 -12.18
C ASN A 55 -6.61 -20.12 -13.37
N GLN A 56 -6.70 -18.79 -13.41
CA GLN A 56 -6.06 -17.99 -14.45
C GLN A 56 -4.55 -18.14 -14.43
N LEU A 57 -3.93 -18.13 -13.24
CA LEU A 57 -2.49 -18.38 -13.13
C LEU A 57 -2.11 -19.76 -13.70
N SER A 58 -2.92 -20.78 -13.43
CA SER A 58 -2.74 -22.11 -14.02
C SER A 58 -2.88 -22.13 -15.54
N MET A 59 -3.73 -21.28 -16.14
CA MET A 59 -3.83 -21.14 -17.59
C MET A 59 -2.62 -20.41 -18.17
N ILE A 60 -2.11 -19.36 -17.50
CA ILE A 60 -0.88 -18.66 -17.88
C ILE A 60 0.29 -19.64 -17.92
N HIS A 61 0.43 -20.52 -16.92
CA HIS A 61 1.49 -21.55 -16.88
C HIS A 61 1.40 -22.59 -18.02
N LYS A 62 0.25 -22.71 -18.71
CA LYS A 62 0.07 -23.54 -19.92
C LYS A 62 0.40 -22.81 -21.23
N CYS A 63 0.73 -21.52 -21.18
CA CYS A 63 1.05 -20.75 -22.38
C CYS A 63 2.43 -21.14 -22.92
N ARG A 64 2.58 -21.24 -24.25
CA ARG A 64 3.86 -21.65 -24.88
C ARG A 64 4.95 -20.60 -24.75
N LYS A 65 4.57 -19.32 -24.79
CA LYS A 65 5.49 -18.18 -24.65
C LYS A 65 5.28 -17.59 -23.27
N LYS A 66 6.37 -17.38 -22.52
CA LYS A 66 6.37 -16.89 -21.13
C LYS A 66 5.36 -17.66 -20.26
N PRO A 67 5.64 -18.93 -19.85
CA PRO A 67 4.75 -19.75 -19.02
C PRO A 67 4.75 -19.28 -17.55
N TYR A 68 4.65 -17.98 -17.34
CA TYR A 68 4.65 -17.29 -16.05
C TYR A 68 4.11 -15.87 -16.26
N TYR A 69 3.57 -15.27 -15.20
CA TYR A 69 3.05 -13.91 -15.18
C TYR A 69 4.03 -12.89 -14.59
N GLN A 70 4.94 -13.33 -13.72
CA GLN A 70 6.01 -12.56 -13.07
C GLN A 70 5.55 -11.61 -11.95
N TYR A 71 4.40 -10.96 -12.06
CA TYR A 71 3.93 -9.94 -11.10
C TYR A 71 2.69 -10.40 -10.33
N VAL A 72 2.67 -11.62 -9.80
CA VAL A 72 1.50 -12.15 -9.07
C VAL A 72 1.37 -11.45 -7.71
N ASN A 73 0.50 -10.44 -7.64
CA ASN A 73 0.24 -9.66 -6.43
C ASN A 73 -1.17 -8.99 -6.51
N PRO A 74 -1.70 -8.43 -5.40
CA PRO A 74 -3.02 -7.80 -5.37
C PRO A 74 -3.18 -6.54 -6.24
N TYR A 75 -2.09 -5.99 -6.76
CA TYR A 75 -2.07 -4.78 -7.59
C TYR A 75 -2.06 -5.08 -9.09
N SER A 76 -1.85 -6.35 -9.46
CA SER A 76 -1.85 -6.82 -10.84
C SER A 76 -3.15 -7.53 -11.25
N ILE A 77 -4.16 -7.51 -10.37
CA ILE A 77 -5.44 -8.20 -10.55
C ILE A 77 -6.55 -7.15 -10.48
N VAL A 78 -7.43 -7.14 -11.47
CA VAL A 78 -8.65 -6.33 -11.52
C VAL A 78 -9.84 -7.21 -11.16
N VAL A 79 -10.76 -6.71 -10.35
CA VAL A 79 -12.03 -7.36 -10.05
C VAL A 79 -13.17 -6.51 -10.59
N THR A 80 -14.00 -7.11 -11.43
CA THR A 80 -15.19 -6.48 -12.01
C THR A 80 -16.35 -6.42 -11.00
N ASP A 81 -17.42 -5.70 -11.35
CA ASP A 81 -18.64 -5.64 -10.53
C ASP A 81 -19.32 -7.01 -10.35
N GLU A 82 -19.06 -7.96 -11.26
CA GLU A 82 -19.54 -9.34 -11.19
C GLU A 82 -18.66 -10.26 -10.31
N ASP A 83 -17.74 -9.69 -9.52
CA ASP A 83 -16.76 -10.42 -8.70
C ASP A 83 -15.83 -11.34 -9.50
N LYS A 84 -15.67 -11.06 -10.80
CA LYS A 84 -14.73 -11.79 -11.67
C LYS A 84 -13.35 -11.13 -11.63
N PRO A 85 -12.29 -11.86 -11.23
CA PRO A 85 -10.92 -11.36 -11.27
C PRO A 85 -10.34 -11.49 -12.69
N TYR A 86 -9.36 -10.66 -13.03
CA TYR A 86 -8.56 -10.73 -14.25
C TYR A 86 -7.14 -10.24 -13.96
N PHE A 87 -6.12 -10.91 -14.48
CA PHE A 87 -4.76 -10.35 -14.47
C PHE A 87 -4.63 -9.22 -15.48
N LEU A 88 -3.93 -8.14 -15.11
CA LEU A 88 -3.61 -7.03 -16.02
C LEU A 88 -2.78 -7.50 -17.21
N ASP A 89 -3.01 -6.88 -18.37
CA ASP A 89 -2.07 -6.96 -19.47
C ASP A 89 -0.92 -5.98 -19.24
N LEU A 90 0.20 -6.47 -18.71
CA LEU A 90 1.36 -5.64 -18.39
C LEU A 90 2.15 -5.22 -19.64
N GLU A 91 1.87 -5.80 -20.81
CA GLU A 91 2.44 -5.34 -22.08
C GLU A 91 1.63 -4.17 -22.66
N ALA A 92 0.41 -3.93 -22.19
CA ALA A 92 -0.39 -2.77 -22.57
C ALA A 92 0.14 -1.49 -21.90
N GLY A 93 0.45 -0.47 -22.71
CA GLY A 93 0.96 0.82 -22.22
C GLY A 93 0.00 1.55 -21.28
N SER A 94 -1.31 1.27 -21.34
CA SER A 94 -2.31 1.77 -20.41
C SER A 94 -2.04 1.39 -18.95
N ASN A 95 -1.37 0.26 -18.71
CA ASN A 95 -1.05 -0.26 -17.37
C ASN A 95 0.34 0.14 -16.86
N GLU A 96 1.09 0.97 -17.58
CA GLU A 96 2.49 1.29 -17.26
C GLU A 96 2.64 1.90 -15.86
N LYS A 97 1.72 2.78 -15.45
CA LYS A 97 1.71 3.35 -14.09
C LYS A 97 1.58 2.28 -13.01
N ARG A 98 0.76 1.24 -13.24
CA ARG A 98 0.57 0.12 -12.32
C ARG A 98 1.79 -0.79 -12.29
N LEU A 99 2.38 -1.06 -13.44
CA LEU A 99 3.64 -1.79 -13.53
C LEU A 99 4.76 -1.09 -12.74
N ARG A 100 4.94 0.23 -12.93
CA ARG A 100 5.90 1.03 -12.16
C ARG A 100 5.62 0.99 -10.66
N PHE A 101 4.35 1.09 -10.26
CA PHE A 101 3.96 0.95 -8.85
C PHE A 101 4.38 -0.40 -8.25
N MET A 102 4.12 -1.51 -8.97
CA MET A 102 4.50 -2.86 -8.50
C MET A 102 6.02 -3.10 -8.51
N GLN A 103 6.77 -2.37 -9.32
CA GLN A 103 8.23 -2.42 -9.38
C GLN A 103 8.89 -1.63 -8.24
N ARG A 104 8.17 -0.80 -7.48
CA ARG A 104 8.70 -0.13 -6.30
C ARG A 104 9.22 -1.15 -5.29
N ARG A 105 10.35 -0.87 -4.66
CA ARG A 105 11.04 -1.79 -3.74
C ARG A 105 10.11 -2.32 -2.66
N VAL A 106 9.40 -1.38 -2.04
CA VAL A 106 8.44 -1.58 -0.95
C VAL A 106 7.25 -2.47 -1.35
N VAL A 107 6.90 -2.53 -2.64
CA VAL A 107 5.85 -3.41 -3.13
C VAL A 107 6.43 -4.75 -3.54
N ARG A 108 7.51 -4.75 -4.34
CA ARG A 108 8.07 -5.98 -4.91
C ARG A 108 8.64 -6.92 -3.84
N GLU A 109 9.30 -6.40 -2.81
CA GLU A 109 9.88 -7.22 -1.73
C GLU A 109 8.80 -7.91 -0.88
N CYS A 110 7.55 -7.41 -0.88
CA CYS A 110 6.44 -8.08 -0.23
C CYS A 110 5.97 -9.34 -0.98
N PHE A 111 6.24 -9.47 -2.28
CA PHE A 111 5.71 -10.54 -3.14
C PHE A 111 6.79 -11.38 -3.84
N LEU A 112 8.06 -11.11 -3.55
CA LEU A 112 9.22 -11.85 -4.06
C LEU A 112 10.03 -12.50 -2.93
N PRO A 113 10.73 -13.62 -3.18
CA PRO A 113 11.73 -14.16 -2.26
C PRO A 113 12.86 -13.16 -2.00
N LYS A 114 13.50 -13.23 -0.83
CA LYS A 114 14.60 -12.32 -0.45
C LYS A 114 15.78 -12.40 -1.43
N GLU A 115 16.03 -13.59 -1.97
CA GLU A 115 17.10 -13.88 -2.92
C GLU A 115 16.82 -13.33 -4.33
N GLU A 116 15.56 -12.97 -4.61
CA GLU A 116 15.05 -12.51 -5.90
C GLU A 116 14.42 -11.12 -5.77
N ALA A 117 15.15 -10.17 -5.16
CA ALA A 117 14.66 -8.82 -4.80
C ALA A 117 14.21 -7.93 -5.97
N TYR A 118 14.33 -8.41 -7.22
CA TYR A 118 13.97 -7.70 -8.44
C TYR A 118 13.28 -8.64 -9.44
N TYR A 119 12.34 -8.10 -10.22
CA TYR A 119 11.70 -8.81 -11.34
C TYR A 119 12.63 -8.95 -12.57
N GLN A 120 13.86 -9.43 -12.40
CA GLN A 120 14.80 -9.61 -13.51
C GLN A 120 14.50 -10.87 -14.33
N ARG A 121 13.98 -11.91 -13.68
CA ARG A 121 13.59 -13.17 -14.29
C ARG A 121 12.21 -13.57 -13.79
N GLY A 122 11.40 -14.16 -14.66
CA GLY A 122 10.12 -14.74 -14.28
C GLY A 122 10.16 -16.25 -14.37
N SER A 123 9.40 -16.91 -13.49
CA SER A 123 9.24 -18.36 -13.52
C SER A 123 7.91 -18.76 -12.87
N ALA A 124 7.42 -19.95 -13.20
CA ALA A 124 6.22 -20.49 -12.57
C ALA A 124 6.40 -20.67 -11.04
N LYS A 125 7.64 -20.89 -10.57
CA LYS A 125 7.95 -20.96 -9.13
C LYS A 125 7.79 -19.60 -8.44
N LEU A 126 8.30 -18.54 -9.06
CA LEU A 126 8.14 -17.17 -8.54
C LEU A 126 6.66 -16.75 -8.53
N ASP A 127 5.89 -17.15 -9.54
CA ASP A 127 4.45 -16.92 -9.56
C ASP A 127 3.72 -17.66 -8.43
N ILE A 128 4.13 -18.89 -8.11
CA ILE A 128 3.59 -19.67 -7.00
C ILE A 128 3.91 -18.99 -5.66
N TYR A 129 5.14 -18.49 -5.51
CA TYR A 129 5.53 -17.70 -4.34
C TYR A 129 4.66 -16.45 -4.20
N GLY A 130 4.57 -15.65 -5.26
CA GLY A 130 3.74 -14.43 -5.30
C GLY A 130 2.26 -14.73 -5.05
N MET A 131 1.75 -15.86 -5.53
CA MET A 131 0.40 -16.34 -5.20
C MET A 131 0.24 -16.63 -3.71
N GLY A 132 1.22 -17.28 -3.07
CA GLY A 132 1.23 -17.49 -1.62
C GLY A 132 1.11 -16.19 -0.84
N ARG A 133 1.91 -15.19 -1.20
CA ARG A 133 1.86 -13.84 -0.61
C ARG A 133 0.57 -13.09 -0.93
N THR A 134 -0.01 -13.30 -2.12
CA THR A 134 -1.31 -12.75 -2.51
C THR A 134 -2.45 -13.35 -1.69
N ILE A 135 -2.43 -14.67 -1.45
CA ILE A 135 -3.40 -15.36 -0.59
C ILE A 135 -3.25 -14.86 0.85
N GLN A 136 -2.03 -14.71 1.35
CA GLN A 136 -1.77 -14.13 2.68
C GLN A 136 -2.38 -12.73 2.79
N TYR A 137 -2.08 -11.84 1.84
CA TYR A 137 -2.67 -10.50 1.77
C TYR A 137 -4.21 -10.53 1.77
N LEU A 138 -4.82 -11.41 0.97
CA LEU A 138 -6.27 -11.53 0.88
C LEU A 138 -6.91 -11.95 2.21
N LEU A 139 -6.27 -12.85 2.96
CA LEU A 139 -6.76 -13.31 4.25
C LEU A 139 -6.62 -12.23 5.33
N ASP A 140 -5.54 -11.45 5.28
CA ASP A 140 -5.26 -10.38 6.25
C ASP A 140 -6.10 -9.13 5.99
N ALA A 141 -6.32 -8.78 4.72
CA ALA A 141 -7.07 -7.59 4.33
C ALA A 141 -8.60 -7.78 4.35
N ALA A 142 -9.10 -9.02 4.22
CA ALA A 142 -10.53 -9.28 4.17
C ALA A 142 -11.15 -9.45 5.56
N VAL A 143 -12.17 -8.66 5.88
CA VAL A 143 -13.03 -8.91 7.06
C VAL A 143 -14.08 -9.97 6.69
N LEU A 144 -13.84 -11.21 7.12
CA LEU A 144 -14.68 -12.36 6.80
C LEU A 144 -15.89 -12.50 7.73
N MET A 145 -17.08 -12.63 7.15
CA MET A 145 -18.28 -13.03 7.88
C MET A 145 -18.93 -14.27 7.25
N PRO A 146 -19.01 -15.42 7.96
CA PRO A 146 -18.40 -15.69 9.27
C PRO A 146 -16.85 -15.73 9.21
N PRO A 147 -16.13 -15.60 10.35
CA PRO A 147 -14.69 -15.78 10.42
C PRO A 147 -14.26 -17.19 10.02
N LEU A 148 -13.00 -17.37 9.60
CA LEU A 148 -12.45 -18.70 9.30
C LEU A 148 -12.59 -19.63 10.50
N SER A 149 -12.85 -20.91 10.21
CA SER A 149 -12.76 -21.97 11.22
C SER A 149 -11.30 -22.38 11.37
N GLY A 150 -10.92 -22.90 12.54
CA GLY A 150 -9.56 -23.39 12.75
C GLY A 150 -9.10 -24.49 11.79
N ARG A 151 -10.02 -25.19 11.10
CA ARG A 151 -9.69 -26.12 10.00
C ARG A 151 -9.34 -25.38 8.70
N GLU A 152 -10.07 -24.32 8.37
CA GLU A 152 -9.80 -23.48 7.20
C GLU A 152 -8.48 -22.71 7.39
N GLU A 153 -8.23 -22.16 8.57
CA GLU A 153 -6.96 -21.49 8.92
C GLU A 153 -5.77 -22.43 8.74
N ARG A 154 -5.80 -23.63 9.34
CA ARG A 154 -4.75 -24.65 9.17
C ARG A 154 -4.54 -25.01 7.71
N ARG A 155 -5.62 -25.11 6.93
CA ARG A 155 -5.53 -25.43 5.50
C ARG A 155 -4.87 -24.29 4.71
N PHE A 156 -5.21 -23.03 4.98
CA PHE A 156 -4.55 -21.88 4.35
C PHE A 156 -3.10 -21.72 4.77
N LEU A 157 -2.77 -21.94 6.05
CA LEU A 157 -1.37 -21.97 6.52
C LEU A 157 -0.55 -23.02 5.75
N LYS A 158 -1.09 -24.22 5.56
CA LYS A 158 -0.46 -25.28 4.76
C LYS A 158 -0.29 -24.88 3.30
N ILE A 159 -1.27 -24.19 2.71
CA ILE A 159 -1.17 -23.68 1.34
C ILE A 159 -0.06 -22.64 1.23
N ILE A 160 -0.06 -21.63 2.11
CA ILE A 160 0.92 -20.54 2.11
C ILE A 160 2.32 -21.10 2.31
N SER A 161 2.53 -21.96 3.32
CA SER A 161 3.82 -22.59 3.59
C SER A 161 4.39 -23.32 2.36
N LYS A 162 3.55 -24.09 1.65
CA LYS A 162 3.95 -24.80 0.42
C LYS A 162 4.19 -23.89 -0.79
N CYS A 163 3.64 -22.68 -0.79
CA CYS A 163 3.92 -21.68 -1.82
C CYS A 163 5.24 -20.95 -1.54
N LEU A 164 5.54 -20.66 -0.28
CA LEU A 164 6.68 -19.84 0.12
C LEU A 164 8.00 -20.62 0.28
N ASN A 165 7.94 -21.95 0.47
CA ASN A 165 9.12 -22.79 0.67
C ASN A 165 9.48 -23.59 -0.58
N ASP A 166 10.03 -22.93 -1.60
CA ASP A 166 10.25 -23.48 -2.94
C ASP A 166 11.39 -24.54 -3.02
N GLN A 167 12.27 -24.59 -2.01
CA GLN A 167 13.32 -25.60 -1.86
C GLN A 167 12.83 -26.89 -1.19
N SER A 168 11.62 -26.91 -0.65
CA SER A 168 11.05 -28.08 0.01
C SER A 168 10.49 -29.08 -1.01
N ASN A 169 10.69 -30.37 -0.77
CA ASN A 169 10.03 -31.46 -1.52
C ASN A 169 8.49 -31.41 -1.44
N SER A 170 7.93 -30.61 -0.52
CA SER A 170 6.49 -30.42 -0.34
C SER A 170 5.90 -29.23 -1.10
N ALA A 171 6.74 -28.44 -1.79
CA ALA A 171 6.34 -27.24 -2.54
C ALA A 171 5.40 -27.57 -3.68
N TYR A 172 4.46 -26.65 -3.96
CA TYR A 172 3.58 -26.81 -5.11
C TYR A 172 4.36 -26.75 -6.42
N GLN A 173 4.11 -27.72 -7.30
CA GLN A 173 4.74 -27.77 -8.63
C GLN A 173 3.90 -27.04 -9.69
N SER A 174 2.60 -26.81 -9.42
CA SER A 174 1.70 -26.11 -10.32
C SER A 174 0.65 -25.28 -9.57
N ALA A 175 0.19 -24.19 -10.20
CA ALA A 175 -0.94 -23.43 -9.69
C ALA A 175 -2.24 -24.27 -9.60
N ALA A 176 -2.39 -25.29 -10.46
CA ALA A 176 -3.53 -26.21 -10.38
C ALA A 176 -3.59 -26.97 -9.04
N ASP A 177 -2.45 -27.30 -8.45
CA ASP A 177 -2.37 -27.98 -7.16
C ASP A 177 -2.81 -27.05 -6.02
N ILE A 178 -2.45 -25.76 -6.08
CA ILE A 178 -2.93 -24.73 -5.15
C ILE A 178 -4.47 -24.67 -5.21
N ARG A 179 -5.04 -24.58 -6.42
CA ARG A 179 -6.50 -24.47 -6.63
C ARG A 179 -7.28 -25.63 -6.01
N ARG A 180 -6.74 -26.85 -6.09
CA ARG A 180 -7.35 -28.06 -5.52
C ARG A 180 -7.38 -28.04 -4.00
N ASN A 181 -6.42 -27.38 -3.36
CA ASN A 181 -6.30 -27.32 -1.91
C ASN A 181 -7.07 -26.15 -1.28
N ILE A 182 -7.43 -25.12 -2.05
CA ILE A 182 -8.28 -24.02 -1.56
C ILE A 182 -9.68 -24.57 -1.18
N PRO A 183 -10.18 -24.32 0.04
CA PRO A 183 -11.50 -24.77 0.47
C PRO A 183 -12.63 -24.31 -0.45
N GLN A 184 -13.69 -25.12 -0.54
CA GLN A 184 -14.97 -24.68 -1.10
C GLN A 184 -15.95 -24.44 0.05
N TYR A 185 -16.52 -23.25 0.11
CA TYR A 185 -17.56 -22.96 1.09
C TYR A 185 -18.88 -23.60 0.63
N LYS A 186 -19.37 -24.60 1.37
CA LYS A 186 -20.72 -25.14 1.22
C LYS A 186 -21.57 -24.60 2.36
N LYS A 187 -22.61 -23.81 2.04
CA LYS A 187 -23.61 -23.39 3.05
C LYS A 187 -24.16 -24.64 3.73
N LYS A 188 -24.10 -24.70 5.06
CA LYS A 188 -24.81 -25.74 5.80
C LYS A 188 -26.31 -25.55 5.52
N THR A 189 -26.91 -26.43 4.73
CA THR A 189 -28.37 -26.58 4.70
C THR A 189 -28.84 -26.83 6.13
N GLU A 190 -29.95 -26.19 6.53
CA GLU A 190 -30.53 -26.36 7.87
C GLU A 190 -30.51 -27.83 8.27
N HIS A 191 -29.72 -28.10 9.30
CA HIS A 191 -29.54 -29.44 9.82
C HIS A 191 -30.87 -29.83 10.46
N ASN A 192 -31.66 -30.70 9.84
CA ASN A 192 -32.85 -31.25 10.48
C ASN A 192 -32.44 -32.55 11.21
N PRO A 193 -32.07 -32.49 12.51
CA PRO A 193 -31.57 -33.65 13.25
C PRO A 193 -32.60 -34.78 13.32
N VAL A 194 -33.88 -34.47 13.12
CA VAL A 194 -34.98 -35.45 13.11
C VAL A 194 -34.93 -36.35 11.88
N LEU A 195 -34.52 -35.84 10.71
CA LEU A 195 -34.46 -36.63 9.47
C LEU A 195 -33.31 -37.63 9.51
N ARG A 196 -32.14 -37.23 10.03
CA ARG A 196 -30.96 -38.11 10.18
C ARG A 196 -31.19 -39.21 11.23
N ARG A 197 -31.88 -38.88 12.33
CA ARG A 197 -32.29 -39.86 13.35
C ARG A 197 -33.37 -40.81 12.83
N ARG A 198 -34.32 -40.33 12.00
CA ARG A 198 -35.32 -41.17 11.31
C ARG A 198 -34.70 -42.08 10.25
N LEU A 199 -33.74 -41.60 9.46
CA LEU A 199 -33.03 -42.40 8.45
C LEU A 199 -32.17 -43.51 9.07
N LEU A 200 -31.49 -43.22 10.19
CA LEU A 200 -30.73 -44.23 10.95
C LEU A 200 -31.65 -45.26 11.61
N LEU A 201 -32.82 -44.84 12.11
CA LEU A 201 -33.82 -45.75 12.70
C LEU A 201 -34.56 -46.59 11.62
N SER A 202 -34.81 -46.05 10.43
CA SER A 202 -35.43 -46.80 9.33
C SER A 202 -34.48 -47.81 8.69
N ALA A 203 -33.18 -47.51 8.62
CA ALA A 203 -32.16 -48.47 8.17
C ALA A 203 -32.01 -49.63 9.17
N GLY A 204 -32.07 -49.35 10.48
CA GLY A 204 -32.09 -50.40 11.52
C GLY A 204 -33.33 -51.28 11.48
N ALA A 205 -34.51 -50.72 11.19
CA ALA A 205 -35.76 -51.48 11.10
C ALA A 205 -35.84 -52.39 9.86
N ALA A 206 -35.26 -51.98 8.71
CA ALA A 206 -35.24 -52.79 7.49
C ALA A 206 -34.33 -54.03 7.61
N VAL A 207 -33.23 -53.94 8.35
CA VAL A 207 -32.34 -55.09 8.62
C VAL A 207 -33.01 -56.11 9.56
N ILE A 208 -33.79 -55.65 10.53
CA ILE A 208 -34.50 -56.52 11.48
C ILE A 208 -35.72 -57.19 10.82
N LEU A 209 -36.45 -56.49 9.95
CA LEU A 209 -37.60 -57.06 9.23
C LEU A 209 -37.19 -57.96 8.05
N GLY A 210 -36.10 -57.65 7.34
CA GLY A 210 -35.57 -58.50 6.26
C GLY A 210 -34.95 -59.80 6.77
N GLY A 211 -34.31 -59.78 7.94
CA GLY A 211 -33.80 -60.97 8.61
C GLY A 211 -34.91 -61.88 9.14
N ALA A 212 -36.00 -61.31 9.64
CA ALA A 212 -37.13 -62.08 10.16
C ALA A 212 -37.95 -62.77 9.07
N TRP A 213 -38.06 -62.19 7.87
CA TRP A 213 -38.83 -62.80 6.77
C TRP A 213 -38.14 -64.01 6.13
N LYS A 214 -36.80 -64.10 6.21
CA LYS A 214 -36.02 -65.17 5.57
C LYS A 214 -35.58 -66.31 6.49
N VAL A 215 -35.90 -66.24 7.79
CA VAL A 215 -35.56 -67.29 8.77
C VAL A 215 -36.73 -68.26 9.02
N GLN A 216 -37.95 -67.96 8.51
CA GLN A 216 -39.13 -68.79 8.79
C GLN A 216 -39.51 -69.77 7.66
N GLU A 217 -38.94 -69.66 6.46
CA GLU A 217 -39.11 -70.66 5.40
C GLU A 217 -37.76 -71.19 4.91
N THR A 218 -37.50 -72.46 5.23
CA THR A 218 -36.45 -73.33 4.67
C THR A 218 -35.01 -73.04 5.13
N GLY A 219 -34.58 -73.84 6.12
CA GLY A 219 -33.16 -74.01 6.43
C GLY A 219 -32.43 -74.74 5.31
N GLY A 220 -31.15 -74.38 5.12
CA GLY A 220 -30.24 -75.06 4.20
C GLY A 220 -29.75 -74.15 3.07
N LEU A 221 -28.50 -73.74 3.19
CA LEU A 221 -27.77 -72.78 2.36
C LEU A 221 -27.12 -73.47 1.15
N TYR A 222 -27.47 -73.08 -0.08
CA TYR A 222 -26.65 -73.21 -1.31
C TYR A 222 -26.93 -72.01 -2.23
N GLY A 223 -25.91 -71.60 -2.97
CA GLY A 223 -25.72 -70.26 -3.49
C GLY A 223 -26.56 -69.85 -4.70
N ALA A 224 -26.52 -68.54 -4.97
CA ALA A 224 -26.53 -67.96 -6.30
C ALA A 224 -26.06 -66.50 -6.17
N ASP A 225 -25.06 -66.17 -6.97
CA ASP A 225 -24.28 -64.95 -6.93
C ASP A 225 -25.09 -63.73 -7.38
N THR A 226 -25.25 -62.78 -6.47
CA THR A 226 -25.76 -61.41 -6.71
C THR A 226 -24.68 -60.36 -6.51
N GLU A 227 -23.40 -60.73 -6.67
CA GLU A 227 -22.27 -59.82 -6.44
C GLU A 227 -22.03 -58.83 -7.60
N GLU A 228 -22.40 -59.13 -8.84
CA GLU A 228 -22.02 -58.27 -9.99
C GLU A 228 -22.87 -57.00 -10.21
N LEU A 229 -24.09 -56.89 -9.65
CA LEU A 229 -24.94 -55.70 -9.82
C LEU A 229 -24.92 -54.72 -8.62
N SER A 230 -24.42 -55.15 -7.46
CA SER A 230 -24.25 -54.25 -6.29
C SER A 230 -22.89 -53.55 -6.27
N ASP A 231 -21.87 -54.16 -6.88
CA ASP A 231 -20.47 -53.70 -6.80
C ASP A 231 -20.20 -52.41 -7.63
N MET A 232 -20.98 -52.14 -8.68
CA MET A 232 -20.86 -50.88 -9.46
C MET A 232 -21.47 -49.66 -8.76
N THR A 233 -22.55 -49.86 -8.00
CA THR A 233 -23.27 -48.76 -7.32
C THR A 233 -22.63 -48.46 -5.95
N GLN A 234 -22.03 -49.46 -5.32
CA GLN A 234 -21.31 -49.32 -4.05
C GLN A 234 -19.91 -48.69 -4.24
N LYS A 235 -19.23 -48.92 -5.39
CA LYS A 235 -17.96 -48.22 -5.72
C LYS A 235 -18.10 -46.71 -5.91
N HIS A 236 -19.21 -46.23 -6.48
CA HIS A 236 -19.38 -44.79 -6.70
C HIS A 236 -19.76 -43.99 -5.45
N ILE A 237 -20.38 -44.61 -4.44
CA ILE A 237 -20.80 -43.94 -3.20
C ILE A 237 -19.74 -44.11 -2.09
N PHE A 238 -18.97 -45.21 -2.07
CA PHE A 238 -17.96 -45.46 -1.03
C PHE A 238 -16.61 -44.78 -1.28
N GLN A 239 -16.36 -44.28 -2.50
CA GLN A 239 -15.07 -43.71 -2.89
C GLN A 239 -14.98 -42.19 -2.71
N GLU A 240 -16.08 -41.48 -2.40
CA GLU A 240 -16.03 -40.04 -2.01
C GLU A 240 -16.04 -39.84 -0.49
N ASP A 241 -16.75 -40.69 0.26
CA ASP A 241 -16.89 -40.54 1.72
C ASP A 241 -15.68 -41.09 2.53
N THR A 242 -14.88 -42.00 1.97
CA THR A 242 -13.71 -42.57 2.65
C THR A 242 -12.44 -41.69 2.60
N TRP A 243 -12.35 -40.71 1.68
CA TRP A 243 -11.22 -39.76 1.66
C TRP A 243 -11.29 -38.75 2.80
N GLN A 244 -12.48 -38.33 3.21
CA GLN A 244 -12.65 -37.34 4.27
C GLN A 244 -12.43 -37.93 5.67
N GLU A 245 -12.66 -39.23 5.87
CA GLU A 245 -12.43 -39.90 7.15
C GLU A 245 -10.98 -40.39 7.32
N ARG A 246 -10.28 -40.77 6.24
CA ARG A 246 -8.85 -41.15 6.31
C ARG A 246 -7.91 -39.97 6.56
N GLU A 247 -8.14 -38.80 5.94
CA GLU A 247 -7.38 -37.58 6.27
C GLU A 247 -7.59 -37.16 7.73
N ALA A 248 -8.78 -37.38 8.29
CA ALA A 248 -9.09 -37.03 9.68
C ALA A 248 -8.47 -38.00 10.70
N GLN A 249 -8.23 -39.26 10.32
CA GLN A 249 -7.61 -40.27 11.20
C GLN A 249 -6.07 -40.30 11.10
N GLU A 250 -5.47 -40.02 9.94
CA GLU A 250 -4.01 -39.94 9.82
C GLU A 250 -3.44 -38.74 10.60
N ASP A 251 -4.11 -37.57 10.58
CA ASP A 251 -3.72 -36.36 11.33
C ASP A 251 -3.84 -36.51 12.88
N LEU A 252 -4.50 -37.55 13.39
CA LEU A 252 -4.64 -37.81 14.83
C LEU A 252 -3.60 -38.79 15.38
N SER A 253 -2.90 -39.54 14.53
CA SER A 253 -1.99 -40.61 14.94
C SER A 253 -0.50 -40.23 14.97
N GLN A 254 -0.13 -39.04 14.46
CA GLN A 254 1.21 -38.48 14.58
C GLN A 254 1.16 -37.25 15.49
N LYS A 255 1.28 -37.49 16.80
CA LYS A 255 1.53 -36.44 17.80
C LYS A 255 2.65 -36.91 18.70
N ASN A 256 3.86 -36.44 18.43
CA ASN A 256 4.90 -36.33 19.44
C ASN A 256 4.98 -34.86 19.88
N GLY A 257 5.25 -34.63 21.17
CA GLY A 257 5.17 -33.33 21.82
C GLY A 257 6.15 -32.26 21.34
N GLU A 258 7.02 -32.56 20.37
CA GLU A 258 8.01 -31.62 19.80
C GLU A 258 7.36 -30.70 18.73
N ASP A 259 6.35 -31.17 17.98
CA ASP A 259 5.67 -30.39 16.94
C ASP A 259 4.78 -29.26 17.51
N LEU A 260 4.35 -29.35 18.78
CA LEU A 260 3.51 -28.32 19.42
C LEU A 260 4.32 -27.09 19.84
N GLU A 261 5.59 -27.27 20.20
CA GLU A 261 6.53 -26.15 20.44
C GLU A 261 7.01 -25.54 19.12
N GLU A 262 7.28 -26.35 18.10
CA GLU A 262 7.63 -25.85 16.76
C GLU A 262 6.46 -25.15 16.05
N PHE A 263 5.21 -25.60 16.29
CA PHE A 263 3.99 -24.96 15.79
C PHE A 263 3.63 -23.68 16.56
N GLY A 264 3.87 -23.66 17.88
CA GLY A 264 3.83 -22.42 18.67
C GLY A 264 4.84 -21.41 18.16
N PHE A 265 6.08 -21.84 17.94
CA PHE A 265 7.17 -21.04 17.40
C PHE A 265 6.93 -20.58 15.96
N GLN A 266 6.36 -21.41 15.06
CA GLN A 266 6.02 -21.01 13.69
C GLN A 266 4.79 -20.11 13.62
N SER A 267 3.80 -20.30 14.50
CA SER A 267 2.67 -19.37 14.66
C SER A 267 3.13 -18.04 15.25
N GLU A 268 4.09 -18.05 16.17
CA GLU A 268 4.69 -16.87 16.79
C GLU A 268 5.69 -16.17 15.84
N ILE A 269 6.35 -16.90 14.93
CA ILE A 269 7.16 -16.35 13.82
C ILE A 269 6.27 -15.76 12.72
N LEU A 270 5.15 -16.41 12.37
CA LEU A 270 4.15 -15.83 11.46
C LEU A 270 3.49 -14.58 12.08
N MET A 271 3.25 -14.57 13.39
CA MET A 271 2.69 -13.42 14.13
C MET A 271 3.74 -12.32 14.35
N ARG A 272 5.01 -12.63 14.59
CA ARG A 272 6.12 -11.64 14.57
C ARG A 272 6.27 -11.00 13.20
N GLY A 273 6.21 -11.80 12.13
CA GLY A 273 6.17 -11.30 10.76
C GLY A 273 4.89 -10.50 10.43
N SER A 274 3.79 -10.74 11.14
CA SER A 274 2.56 -9.95 10.99
C SER A 274 2.66 -8.58 11.66
N GLY A 275 3.36 -8.46 12.80
CA GLY A 275 3.61 -7.19 13.47
C GLY A 275 4.51 -6.27 12.63
N GLU A 276 5.59 -6.81 12.07
CA GLU A 276 6.46 -6.10 11.12
C GLU A 276 5.68 -5.69 9.86
N ALA A 277 4.89 -6.60 9.27
CA ALA A 277 4.04 -6.26 8.12
C ALA A 277 2.99 -5.19 8.45
N TYR A 278 2.38 -5.20 9.64
CA TYR A 278 1.45 -4.17 10.07
C TYR A 278 2.15 -2.84 10.33
N MET A 279 3.38 -2.84 10.86
CA MET A 279 4.19 -1.63 10.99
C MET A 279 4.55 -1.05 9.61
N GLU A 280 5.00 -1.87 8.68
CA GLU A 280 5.31 -1.45 7.31
C GLU A 280 4.07 -0.89 6.60
N LEU A 281 2.92 -1.56 6.73
CA LEU A 281 1.65 -1.05 6.22
C LEU A 281 1.29 0.29 6.87
N ALA A 282 1.42 0.41 8.19
CA ALA A 282 1.14 1.65 8.91
C ALA A 282 2.03 2.81 8.43
N LEU A 283 3.32 2.55 8.22
CA LEU A 283 4.27 3.54 7.66
C LEU A 283 3.90 3.93 6.22
N ALA A 284 3.58 2.96 5.37
CA ALA A 284 3.12 3.24 4.01
C ALA A 284 1.84 4.09 3.99
N TYR A 285 0.91 3.86 4.92
CA TYR A 285 -0.28 4.70 5.04
C TYR A 285 0.01 6.12 5.53
N ILE A 286 1.04 6.32 6.37
CA ILE A 286 1.48 7.65 6.82
C ILE A 286 2.18 8.42 5.70
N LEU A 287 3.09 7.75 4.98
CA LEU A 287 4.01 8.37 4.03
C LEU A 287 3.39 8.51 2.63
N ASP A 288 2.86 7.42 2.09
CA ASP A 288 2.52 7.35 0.66
C ASP A 288 1.05 7.67 0.39
N LEU A 289 0.18 7.42 1.36
CA LEU A 289 -1.28 7.50 1.18
C LEU A 289 -1.95 8.58 2.05
N GLU A 290 -1.22 9.13 3.03
CA GLU A 290 -1.71 10.11 4.01
C GLU A 290 -3.07 9.75 4.65
N ASP A 291 -3.32 8.45 4.83
CA ASP A 291 -4.57 7.89 5.37
C ASP A 291 -4.29 7.45 6.82
N TYR A 292 -4.22 8.43 7.71
CA TYR A 292 -3.80 8.24 9.10
C TYR A 292 -4.75 7.35 9.89
N GLU A 293 -6.06 7.39 9.61
CA GLU A 293 -7.05 6.48 10.21
C GLU A 293 -6.73 5.01 9.93
N LYS A 294 -6.29 4.70 8.70
CA LYS A 294 -5.86 3.35 8.34
C LYS A 294 -4.54 2.98 8.96
N SER A 295 -3.60 3.92 9.04
CA SER A 295 -2.35 3.67 9.78
C SER A 295 -2.66 3.22 11.21
N LEU A 296 -3.52 3.97 11.92
CA LEU A 296 -3.98 3.62 13.27
C LEU A 296 -4.65 2.25 13.33
N TYR A 297 -5.50 1.91 12.36
CA TYR A 297 -6.14 0.59 12.27
C TYR A 297 -5.12 -0.56 12.27
N TYR A 298 -4.02 -0.44 11.52
CA TYR A 298 -2.99 -1.47 11.48
C TYR A 298 -2.13 -1.47 12.74
N LEU A 299 -1.80 -0.30 13.29
CA LEU A 299 -1.07 -0.19 14.55
C LEU A 299 -1.85 -0.81 15.72
N ASP A 300 -3.17 -0.68 15.74
CA ASP A 300 -4.04 -1.31 16.75
C ASP A 300 -4.11 -2.84 16.64
N LYS A 301 -3.66 -3.44 15.53
CA LYS A 301 -3.48 -4.89 15.42
C LYS A 301 -2.24 -5.39 16.14
N ILE A 302 -1.31 -4.50 16.47
CA ILE A 302 -0.04 -4.83 17.12
C ILE A 302 -0.24 -4.67 18.63
N GLN A 303 -0.41 -5.80 19.33
CA GLN A 303 -0.57 -5.80 20.78
C GLN A 303 0.78 -5.65 21.48
N GLU A 304 0.82 -4.76 22.49
CA GLU A 304 1.93 -4.65 23.45
C GLU A 304 3.33 -4.41 22.84
N TYR A 305 3.40 -3.77 21.67
CA TYR A 305 4.68 -3.36 21.07
C TYR A 305 4.88 -1.85 21.20
N ALA A 306 5.89 -1.45 21.98
CA ALA A 306 6.15 -0.05 22.30
C ALA A 306 6.39 0.83 21.06
N MET A 307 6.97 0.29 19.99
CA MET A 307 7.12 1.02 18.72
C MET A 307 5.77 1.36 18.10
N ALA A 308 4.83 0.41 18.10
CA ALA A 308 3.48 0.63 17.57
C ALA A 308 2.69 1.63 18.43
N VAL A 309 2.91 1.64 19.76
CA VAL A 309 2.31 2.65 20.66
C VAL A 309 2.80 4.05 20.29
N ASN A 310 4.11 4.26 20.23
CA ASN A 310 4.66 5.58 19.94
C ASN A 310 4.36 6.03 18.49
N LEU A 311 4.32 5.10 17.53
CA LEU A 311 3.95 5.44 16.15
C LEU A 311 2.46 5.83 16.02
N ARG A 312 1.58 5.34 16.91
CA ARG A 312 0.19 5.82 16.99
C ARG A 312 0.14 7.27 17.42
N GLU A 313 0.95 7.68 18.41
CA GLU A 313 1.00 9.08 18.84
C GLU A 313 1.36 10.02 17.67
N VAL A 314 2.34 9.62 16.85
CA VAL A 314 2.71 10.34 15.62
C VAL A 314 1.55 10.39 14.61
N ALA A 315 0.93 9.25 14.32
CA ALA A 315 -0.18 9.19 13.37
C ALA A 315 -1.41 10.00 13.83
N GLU A 316 -1.70 10.01 15.13
CA GLU A 316 -2.77 10.83 15.71
C GLU A 316 -2.48 12.33 15.61
N ALA A 317 -1.24 12.74 15.90
CA ALA A 317 -0.82 14.13 15.74
C ALA A 317 -0.92 14.61 14.28
N LEU A 318 -0.49 13.77 13.32
CA LEU A 318 -0.61 14.05 11.89
C LEU A 318 -2.05 14.16 11.40
N MET A 319 -2.97 13.46 12.06
CA MET A 319 -4.42 13.57 11.81
C MET A 319 -5.03 14.85 12.41
N GLY A 320 -4.26 15.64 13.15
CA GLY A 320 -4.72 16.88 13.79
C GLY A 320 -5.42 16.67 15.14
N LYS A 321 -5.24 15.50 15.80
CA LYS A 321 -5.64 15.36 17.19
C LYS A 321 -4.73 16.21 18.06
N GLU A 322 -5.32 16.99 18.96
CA GLU A 322 -4.54 17.77 19.94
C GLU A 322 -3.68 16.83 20.79
N LYS A 323 -2.38 17.12 20.82
CA LYS A 323 -1.37 16.44 21.62
C LYS A 323 -0.54 17.49 22.32
N GLU A 324 -0.17 17.22 23.57
CA GLU A 324 0.85 18.01 24.24
C GLU A 324 2.17 17.85 23.45
N PRO A 325 2.82 18.97 23.04
CA PRO A 325 4.06 18.90 22.25
C PRO A 325 5.13 18.00 22.89
N GLU A 326 5.22 18.02 24.22
CA GLU A 326 6.15 17.20 25.00
C GLU A 326 5.89 15.70 24.83
N VAL A 327 4.62 15.28 24.77
CA VAL A 327 4.25 13.86 24.58
C VAL A 327 4.65 13.38 23.19
N LEU A 328 4.36 14.18 22.16
CA LEU A 328 4.75 13.85 20.79
C LEU A 328 6.28 13.79 20.66
N GLU A 329 6.98 14.75 21.26
CA GLU A 329 8.43 14.80 21.25
C GLU A 329 9.06 13.58 21.96
N GLU A 330 8.54 13.17 23.12
CA GLU A 330 8.97 11.96 23.81
C GLU A 330 8.76 10.70 22.95
N SER A 331 7.60 10.58 22.29
CA SER A 331 7.34 9.46 21.38
C SER A 331 8.27 9.44 20.18
N LEU A 332 8.55 10.59 19.57
CA LEU A 332 9.48 10.69 18.44
C LEU A 332 10.92 10.36 18.85
N ARG A 333 11.37 10.85 20.01
CA ARG A 333 12.70 10.51 20.55
C ARG A 333 12.82 9.02 20.86
N TYR A 334 11.79 8.41 21.46
CA TYR A 334 11.75 6.97 21.70
C TYR A 334 11.86 6.18 20.40
N LEU A 335 11.07 6.56 19.40
CA LEU A 335 11.06 5.92 18.09
C LEU A 335 12.42 6.05 17.39
N GLU A 336 13.08 7.21 17.48
CA GLU A 336 14.41 7.40 16.92
C GLU A 336 15.47 6.55 17.63
N GLU A 337 15.44 6.45 18.97
CA GLU A 337 16.43 5.69 19.75
C GLU A 337 16.25 4.17 19.62
N LYS A 338 15.01 3.70 19.57
CA LYS A 338 14.67 2.27 19.54
C LYS A 338 14.37 1.73 18.15
N GLY A 339 14.35 2.60 17.14
CA GLY A 339 14.20 2.23 15.74
C GLY A 339 15.26 1.22 15.31
N GLN A 340 14.87 0.24 14.50
CA GLN A 340 15.83 -0.62 13.82
C GLN A 340 16.53 0.16 12.70
N GLU A 341 17.66 -0.37 12.23
CA GLU A 341 18.42 0.23 11.14
C GLU A 341 17.55 0.31 9.87
N ASP A 342 17.13 1.53 9.54
CA ASP A 342 16.23 1.79 8.42
C ASP A 342 16.99 1.78 7.10
N SER A 343 17.06 0.62 6.45
CA SER A 343 17.72 0.48 5.13
C SER A 343 16.98 1.17 3.98
N THR A 344 15.80 1.74 4.22
CA THR A 344 14.90 2.31 3.21
C THR A 344 14.69 3.82 3.35
N GLY A 345 15.05 4.41 4.49
CA GLY A 345 14.80 5.82 4.79
C GLY A 345 13.34 6.15 5.15
N GLN A 346 12.42 5.18 5.09
CA GLN A 346 10.99 5.40 5.38
C GLN A 346 10.72 5.75 6.84
N TYR A 347 11.39 5.06 7.74
CA TYR A 347 11.23 5.29 9.16
C TYR A 347 11.78 6.67 9.53
N ASP A 348 12.97 7.00 9.02
CA ASP A 348 13.55 8.33 9.18
C ASP A 348 12.62 9.43 8.59
N ARG A 349 12.03 9.22 7.40
CA ARG A 349 11.04 10.15 6.79
C ARG A 349 9.78 10.31 7.65
N CYS A 350 9.28 9.21 8.22
CA CYS A 350 8.11 9.26 9.09
C CYS A 350 8.38 10.10 10.34
N LEU A 351 9.58 9.96 10.91
CA LEU A 351 10.01 10.77 12.04
C LEU A 351 10.16 12.24 11.65
N MET A 352 10.73 12.55 10.49
CA MET A 352 10.80 13.94 10.00
C MET A 352 9.41 14.58 9.89
N LYS A 353 8.44 13.85 9.33
CA LYS A 353 7.05 14.32 9.22
C LYS A 353 6.45 14.58 10.59
N GLY A 354 6.70 13.70 11.57
CA GLY A 354 6.29 13.91 12.97
C GLY A 354 6.96 15.12 13.64
N TYR A 355 8.29 15.22 13.57
CA TYR A 355 9.04 16.36 14.11
C TYR A 355 8.66 17.68 13.46
N SER A 356 8.20 17.68 12.20
CA SER A 356 7.77 18.90 11.50
C SER A 356 6.56 19.58 12.17
N LEU A 357 5.76 18.82 12.93
CA LEU A 357 4.63 19.34 13.70
C LEU A 357 5.07 20.12 14.96
N LEU A 358 6.33 19.97 15.38
CA LEU A 358 6.89 20.66 16.53
C LEU A 358 7.59 21.93 16.07
N ASP A 359 7.35 23.04 16.77
CA ASP A 359 7.98 24.33 16.51
C ASP A 359 9.13 24.61 17.49
N THR A 360 10.04 23.65 17.61
CA THR A 360 11.20 23.73 18.49
C THR A 360 12.50 23.61 17.69
N LYS A 361 13.57 24.20 18.22
CA LYS A 361 14.91 24.08 17.63
C LYS A 361 15.41 22.63 17.66
N ASP A 362 15.16 21.90 18.74
CA ASP A 362 15.52 20.49 18.88
C ASP A 362 14.86 19.62 17.80
N ALA A 363 13.58 19.87 17.48
CA ALA A 363 12.90 19.17 16.40
C ALA A 363 13.49 19.50 15.03
N ALA A 364 13.87 20.76 14.78
CA ALA A 364 14.57 21.15 13.55
C ALA A 364 15.92 20.43 13.42
N GLU A 365 16.72 20.38 14.49
CA GLU A 365 17.99 19.63 14.50
C GLU A 365 17.79 18.12 14.27
N ALA A 366 16.71 17.54 14.81
CA ALA A 366 16.34 16.15 14.54
C ALA A 366 16.01 15.94 13.05
N ILE A 367 15.22 16.82 12.44
CA ILE A 367 14.90 16.78 11.00
C ILE A 367 16.18 16.87 10.16
N LEU A 368 17.12 17.76 10.49
CA LEU A 368 18.39 17.87 9.76
C LEU A 368 19.22 16.59 9.85
N ARG A 369 19.29 15.97 11.03
CA ARG A 369 19.98 14.69 11.23
C ARG A 369 19.32 13.55 10.44
N LEU A 370 18.00 13.44 10.52
CA LEU A 370 17.19 12.42 9.84
C LEU A 370 17.24 12.56 8.33
N GLY A 371 17.06 13.78 7.81
CA GLY A 371 17.01 14.05 6.37
C GLY A 371 18.33 13.74 5.67
N ARG A 372 19.49 14.00 6.31
CA ARG A 372 20.79 13.56 5.78
C ARG A 372 20.87 12.03 5.66
N ARG A 373 20.38 11.29 6.66
CA ARG A 373 20.31 9.81 6.58
C ARG A 373 19.34 9.33 5.51
N CYS A 374 18.24 10.05 5.26
CA CYS A 374 17.29 9.71 4.21
C CYS A 374 17.88 9.92 2.82
N LEU A 375 18.55 11.05 2.58
CA LEU A 375 19.12 11.39 1.26
C LEU A 375 20.17 10.36 0.83
N ASP A 376 20.98 9.83 1.76
CA ASP A 376 21.95 8.78 1.45
C ASP A 376 21.31 7.45 0.97
N LYS A 377 20.01 7.26 1.22
CA LYS A 377 19.26 6.01 0.98
C LYS A 377 18.17 6.13 -0.08
N THR A 378 17.89 7.34 -0.56
CA THR A 378 16.75 7.64 -1.43
C THR A 378 17.26 7.97 -2.84
N ASP A 379 16.67 7.38 -3.87
CA ASP A 379 16.94 7.73 -5.26
C ASP A 379 16.22 9.04 -5.65
N ASP A 380 16.74 9.77 -6.63
CA ASP A 380 16.13 11.02 -7.13
C ASP A 380 14.65 10.83 -7.51
N GLY A 381 13.75 11.57 -6.85
CA GLY A 381 12.31 11.47 -7.08
C GLY A 381 11.45 12.37 -6.20
N GLU A 382 10.16 12.05 -6.12
CA GLU A 382 9.17 12.80 -5.32
C GLU A 382 9.50 12.77 -3.82
N GLU A 383 10.06 11.65 -3.35
CA GLU A 383 10.49 11.47 -1.96
C GLU A 383 11.63 12.43 -1.59
N THR A 384 12.58 12.61 -2.50
CA THR A 384 13.69 13.58 -2.38
C THR A 384 13.17 15.01 -2.29
N LYS A 385 12.15 15.38 -3.09
CA LYS A 385 11.51 16.70 -2.99
C LYS A 385 10.86 16.93 -1.64
N GLU A 386 10.15 15.92 -1.11
CA GLU A 386 9.54 15.99 0.21
C GLU A 386 10.60 16.17 1.31
N ILE A 387 11.70 15.40 1.25
CA ILE A 387 12.83 15.51 2.19
C ILE A 387 13.44 16.92 2.14
N HIS A 388 13.69 17.45 0.94
CA HIS A 388 14.22 18.81 0.77
C HIS A 388 13.32 19.89 1.37
N LYS A 389 11.99 19.73 1.26
CA LYS A 389 11.04 20.65 1.88
C LYS A 389 11.19 20.67 3.41
N TYR A 390 11.29 19.51 4.06
CA TYR A 390 11.49 19.45 5.50
C TYR A 390 12.86 19.99 5.92
N LEU A 391 13.92 19.68 5.16
CA LEU A 391 15.26 20.18 5.43
C LEU A 391 15.33 21.70 5.30
N ALA A 392 14.74 22.29 4.25
CA ALA A 392 14.71 23.73 4.05
C ALA A 392 14.04 24.43 5.25
N LEU A 393 12.86 23.97 5.65
CA LEU A 393 12.15 24.51 6.82
C LEU A 393 12.96 24.35 8.12
N ALA A 394 13.67 23.23 8.30
CA ALA A 394 14.50 23.01 9.46
C ALA A 394 15.72 23.95 9.48
N TYR A 395 16.37 24.19 8.33
CA TYR A 395 17.46 25.15 8.21
C TYR A 395 17.02 26.59 8.49
N GLU A 396 15.82 26.99 8.04
CA GLU A 396 15.21 28.27 8.39
C GLU A 396 15.09 28.43 9.91
N ARG A 397 14.57 27.40 10.59
CA ARG A 397 14.37 27.38 12.04
C ARG A 397 15.69 27.41 12.82
N THR A 398 16.76 26.82 12.28
CA THR A 398 18.08 26.86 12.90
C THR A 398 18.87 28.13 12.59
N GLY A 399 18.38 28.98 11.66
CA GLY A 399 19.03 30.22 11.22
C GLY A 399 20.11 30.02 10.16
N GLU A 400 20.17 28.84 9.53
CA GLU A 400 21.11 28.48 8.47
C GLU A 400 20.47 28.86 7.11
N PHE A 401 20.27 30.16 6.91
CA PHE A 401 19.44 30.67 5.80
C PHE A 401 20.01 30.40 4.42
N ASN A 402 21.34 30.29 4.28
CA ASN A 402 21.99 30.01 3.01
C ASN A 402 21.72 28.57 2.55
N GLU A 403 21.80 27.62 3.49
CA GLU A 403 21.51 26.21 3.30
C GLU A 403 20.03 26.02 2.95
N ALA A 404 19.13 26.74 3.64
CA ALA A 404 17.71 26.77 3.28
C ALA A 404 17.50 27.29 1.85
N ALA A 405 18.16 28.40 1.48
CA ALA A 405 18.02 29.00 0.16
C ALA A 405 18.44 28.05 -0.97
N GLN A 406 19.58 27.35 -0.82
CA GLN A 406 20.04 26.36 -1.80
C GLN A 406 18.98 25.28 -2.07
N LEU A 407 18.35 24.76 -1.01
CA LEU A 407 17.30 23.75 -1.18
C LEU A 407 16.05 24.30 -1.88
N TYR A 408 15.67 25.55 -1.64
CA TYR A 408 14.57 26.17 -2.36
C TYR A 408 14.90 26.43 -3.82
N GLU A 409 16.14 26.80 -4.16
CA GLU A 409 16.60 26.92 -5.56
C GLU A 409 16.48 25.57 -6.30
N GLU A 410 16.98 24.49 -5.70
CA GLU A 410 16.88 23.14 -6.27
C GLU A 410 15.43 22.69 -6.47
N MET A 411 14.56 22.96 -5.48
CA MET A 411 13.13 22.64 -5.61
C MET A 411 12.45 23.51 -6.68
N LEU A 412 12.87 24.76 -6.82
CA LEU A 412 12.29 25.72 -7.77
C LEU A 412 12.55 25.28 -9.22
N ASP A 413 13.72 24.71 -9.51
CA ASP A 413 14.04 24.18 -10.84
C ASP A 413 13.07 23.07 -11.30
N LEU A 414 12.39 22.41 -10.35
CA LEU A 414 11.48 21.29 -10.61
C LEU A 414 9.99 21.68 -10.50
N GLU A 415 9.66 22.89 -10.07
CA GLU A 415 8.28 23.36 -9.90
C GLU A 415 7.73 24.00 -11.19
N THR A 416 6.52 23.61 -11.57
CA THR A 416 5.88 24.06 -12.82
C THR A 416 4.64 24.90 -12.57
N ASP A 417 4.05 24.84 -11.37
CA ASP A 417 2.91 25.65 -11.01
C ASP A 417 3.32 27.09 -10.70
N ALA A 418 2.78 28.05 -11.47
CA ALA A 418 3.17 29.45 -11.37
C ALA A 418 2.92 30.07 -9.99
N ALA A 419 1.84 29.68 -9.30
CA ALA A 419 1.51 30.23 -7.98
C ALA A 419 2.48 29.71 -6.91
N ARG A 420 2.83 28.42 -6.96
CA ARG A 420 3.86 27.83 -6.08
C ARG A 420 5.24 28.41 -6.36
N ARG A 421 5.60 28.62 -7.63
CA ARG A 421 6.86 29.31 -7.99
C ARG A 421 6.92 30.70 -7.36
N GLU A 422 5.84 31.50 -7.41
CA GLU A 422 5.81 32.82 -6.77
C GLU A 422 6.04 32.73 -5.25
N GLU A 423 5.44 31.73 -4.57
CA GLU A 423 5.68 31.49 -3.14
C GLU A 423 7.15 31.16 -2.86
N MET A 424 7.76 30.28 -3.68
CA MET A 424 9.15 29.88 -3.52
C MET A 424 10.12 31.03 -3.77
N TYR A 425 9.90 31.84 -4.79
CA TYR A 425 10.64 33.08 -5.01
C TYR A 425 10.53 34.01 -3.79
N GLY A 426 9.32 34.20 -3.25
CA GLY A 426 9.12 35.03 -2.07
C GLY A 426 9.88 34.51 -0.83
N ARG A 427 9.93 33.19 -0.64
CA ARG A 427 10.76 32.58 0.40
C ARG A 427 12.25 32.82 0.16
N LEU A 428 12.75 32.56 -1.04
CA LEU A 428 14.16 32.80 -1.41
C LEU A 428 14.60 34.25 -1.14
N VAL A 429 13.77 35.23 -1.50
CA VAL A 429 14.00 36.64 -1.20
C VAL A 429 14.19 36.86 0.30
N THR A 430 13.26 36.34 1.10
CA THR A 430 13.30 36.47 2.57
C THR A 430 14.56 35.81 3.16
N LEU A 431 14.97 34.65 2.63
CA LEU A 431 16.16 33.94 3.09
C LEU A 431 17.44 34.71 2.78
N TYR A 432 17.56 35.25 1.56
CA TYR A 432 18.74 36.02 1.18
C TYR A 432 18.82 37.36 1.91
N GLU A 433 17.71 38.02 2.21
CA GLU A 433 17.70 39.18 3.10
C GLU A 433 18.20 38.82 4.50
N ASN A 434 17.69 37.73 5.08
CA ASN A 434 18.07 37.28 6.42
C ASN A 434 19.54 36.84 6.50
N SER A 435 20.12 36.34 5.40
CA SER A 435 21.55 36.03 5.31
C SER A 435 22.43 37.25 4.97
N GLY A 436 21.84 38.42 4.71
CA GLY A 436 22.56 39.65 4.35
C GLY A 436 23.02 39.72 2.88
N HIS A 437 22.49 38.86 2.01
CA HIS A 437 22.76 38.81 0.57
C HIS A 437 21.67 39.55 -0.22
N ASN A 438 21.48 40.84 0.07
CA ASN A 438 20.42 41.67 -0.54
C ASN A 438 20.54 41.77 -2.06
N ASP A 439 21.76 41.72 -2.60
CA ASP A 439 22.03 41.64 -4.04
C ASP A 439 21.38 40.40 -4.67
N ARG A 440 21.55 39.23 -4.04
CA ARG A 440 20.88 37.99 -4.49
C ARG A 440 19.38 38.07 -4.31
N ALA A 441 18.88 38.66 -3.23
CA ALA A 441 17.44 38.86 -3.03
C ALA A 441 16.80 39.69 -4.17
N VAL A 442 17.49 40.73 -4.65
CA VAL A 442 17.07 41.53 -5.81
C VAL A 442 17.10 40.71 -7.10
N GLU A 443 18.17 39.94 -7.36
CA GLU A 443 18.28 39.07 -8.54
C GLU A 443 17.12 38.07 -8.62
N ILE A 444 16.78 37.43 -7.49
CA ILE A 444 15.68 36.47 -7.37
C ILE A 444 14.33 37.14 -7.65
N CYS A 445 14.10 38.37 -7.17
CA CYS A 445 12.90 39.13 -7.51
C CYS A 445 12.79 39.37 -9.01
N VAL A 446 13.87 39.86 -9.64
CA VAL A 446 13.89 40.18 -11.07
C VAL A 446 13.67 38.92 -11.90
N GLN A 447 14.30 37.81 -11.53
CA GLN A 447 14.10 36.53 -12.21
C GLN A 447 12.63 36.09 -12.12
N GLY A 448 12.04 36.04 -10.92
CA GLY A 448 10.66 35.60 -10.74
C GLY A 448 9.65 36.51 -11.43
N ILE A 449 9.87 37.83 -11.46
CA ILE A 449 9.02 38.78 -12.20
C ILE A 449 9.14 38.58 -13.71
N GLY A 450 10.33 38.24 -14.20
CA GLY A 450 10.54 37.95 -15.63
C GLY A 450 9.91 36.63 -16.09
N GLU A 451 9.77 35.67 -15.19
CA GLU A 451 9.22 34.34 -15.50
C GLU A 451 7.69 34.25 -15.30
N LEU A 452 7.10 35.05 -14.41
CA LEU A 452 5.71 34.91 -13.99
C LEU A 452 4.82 36.05 -14.51
N ASP A 453 3.69 35.69 -15.14
CA ASP A 453 2.70 36.66 -15.65
C ASP A 453 2.07 37.50 -14.53
N LYS A 454 1.92 36.94 -13.33
CA LYS A 454 1.38 37.58 -12.13
C LYS A 454 2.37 37.39 -10.98
N ALA A 455 3.10 38.45 -10.67
CA ALA A 455 4.19 38.46 -9.69
C ALA A 455 4.07 39.66 -8.73
N GLU A 456 2.84 40.00 -8.30
CA GLU A 456 2.59 41.20 -7.50
C GLU A 456 3.41 41.20 -6.21
N LYS A 457 3.53 40.05 -5.53
CA LYS A 457 4.30 39.95 -4.29
C LYS A 457 5.79 40.22 -4.52
N LEU A 458 6.33 39.71 -5.62
CA LEU A 458 7.73 39.91 -5.99
C LEU A 458 8.00 41.34 -6.45
N LYS A 459 7.08 41.95 -7.19
CA LYS A 459 7.17 43.38 -7.56
C LYS A 459 7.23 44.26 -6.31
N ILE A 460 6.37 44.01 -5.34
CA ILE A 460 6.34 44.72 -4.04
C ILE A 460 7.66 44.51 -3.29
N ALA A 461 8.14 43.26 -3.17
CA ALA A 461 9.40 42.95 -2.51
C ALA A 461 10.60 43.64 -3.19
N HIS A 462 10.64 43.66 -4.52
CA HIS A 462 11.69 44.34 -5.30
C HIS A 462 11.68 45.85 -5.04
N MET A 463 10.51 46.49 -5.11
CA MET A 463 10.36 47.93 -4.82
C MET A 463 10.87 48.26 -3.40
N ARG A 464 10.51 47.44 -2.41
CA ARG A 464 11.01 47.60 -1.03
C ARG A 464 12.53 47.49 -0.98
N LEU A 465 13.13 46.45 -1.58
CA LEU A 465 14.57 46.23 -1.58
C LEU A 465 15.34 47.41 -2.19
N LEU A 466 14.84 47.95 -3.31
CA LEU A 466 15.45 49.11 -3.96
C LEU A 466 15.35 50.37 -3.09
N CYS A 467 14.20 50.61 -2.46
CA CYS A 467 14.01 51.75 -1.57
C CYS A 467 14.85 51.65 -0.29
N GLN A 468 15.01 50.45 0.25
CA GLN A 468 15.81 50.18 1.45
C GLN A 468 17.31 50.43 1.25
N ASP A 469 17.84 50.18 0.04
CA ASP A 469 19.25 50.38 -0.26
C ASP A 469 19.59 51.86 -0.50
N ALA A 470 20.32 52.47 0.44
CA ALA A 470 20.75 53.86 0.36
C ALA A 470 21.78 54.14 -0.75
N ALA A 471 22.42 53.10 -1.33
CA ALA A 471 23.31 53.25 -2.47
C ALA A 471 22.55 53.42 -3.79
N ILE A 472 21.27 53.06 -3.83
CA ILE A 472 20.43 53.13 -5.02
C ILE A 472 19.82 54.53 -5.14
N GLY A 473 19.98 55.13 -6.33
CA GLY A 473 19.42 56.45 -6.62
C GLY A 473 17.89 56.42 -6.60
N ARG A 474 17.28 57.41 -5.95
CA ARG A 474 15.80 57.53 -5.84
C ARG A 474 15.10 57.64 -7.18
N ASP A 475 15.77 58.18 -8.20
CA ASP A 475 15.29 58.20 -9.57
C ASP A 475 15.10 56.79 -10.14
N LEU A 476 16.00 55.85 -9.83
CA LEU A 476 15.90 54.45 -10.25
C LEU A 476 14.75 53.74 -9.52
N CYS A 477 14.58 54.01 -8.21
CA CYS A 477 13.44 53.49 -7.46
C CYS A 477 12.12 53.98 -8.08
N ALA A 478 12.00 55.28 -8.31
CA ALA A 478 10.81 55.91 -8.90
C ALA A 478 10.49 55.33 -10.29
N GLN A 479 11.51 55.20 -11.15
CA GLN A 479 11.34 54.61 -12.48
C GLN A 479 10.84 53.16 -12.40
N THR A 480 11.43 52.34 -11.53
CA THR A 480 11.02 50.93 -11.37
C THR A 480 9.58 50.82 -10.88
N ILE A 481 9.19 51.63 -9.89
CA ILE A 481 7.82 51.67 -9.38
C ILE A 481 6.85 52.09 -10.49
N GLN A 482 7.20 53.12 -11.27
CA GLN A 482 6.39 53.61 -12.38
C GLN A 482 6.18 52.53 -13.45
N GLU A 483 7.23 51.78 -13.81
CA GLU A 483 7.15 50.66 -14.76
C GLU A 483 6.21 49.55 -14.25
N TYR A 484 6.28 49.21 -12.96
CA TYR A 484 5.39 48.20 -12.37
C TYR A 484 3.94 48.65 -12.28
N LEU A 485 3.68 49.91 -11.93
CA LEU A 485 2.32 50.48 -11.89
C LEU A 485 1.71 50.58 -13.29
N ALA A 486 2.50 50.87 -14.31
CA ALA A 486 2.02 50.89 -15.70
C ALA A 486 1.58 49.50 -16.19
N GLN A 487 2.26 48.44 -15.73
CA GLN A 487 1.93 47.06 -16.07
C GLN A 487 0.80 46.49 -15.21
N SER A 488 0.75 46.86 -13.93
CA SER A 488 -0.17 46.31 -12.93
C SER A 488 -0.78 47.44 -12.08
N PRO A 489 -1.76 48.19 -12.61
CA PRO A 489 -2.38 49.31 -11.89
C PRO A 489 -3.04 48.90 -10.58
N GLU A 490 -3.52 47.65 -10.47
CA GLU A 490 -4.09 47.08 -9.24
C GLU A 490 -3.15 47.11 -8.02
N LEU A 491 -1.82 47.25 -8.21
CA LEU A 491 -0.87 47.36 -7.12
C LEU A 491 -1.15 48.56 -6.19
N LEU A 492 -1.80 49.61 -6.66
CA LEU A 492 -2.20 50.76 -5.82
C LEU A 492 -3.21 50.39 -4.72
N GLU A 493 -4.01 49.35 -4.96
CA GLU A 493 -4.99 48.84 -4.00
C GLU A 493 -4.39 47.78 -3.06
N ASN A 494 -3.17 47.31 -3.33
CA ASN A 494 -2.51 46.28 -2.54
C ASN A 494 -1.98 46.85 -1.20
N GLU A 495 -2.38 46.23 -0.09
CA GLU A 495 -2.00 46.67 1.27
C GLU A 495 -0.48 46.71 1.47
N GLY A 496 0.26 45.74 0.92
CA GLY A 496 1.72 45.68 1.04
C GLY A 496 2.42 46.83 0.30
N PHE A 497 1.91 47.23 -0.86
CA PHE A 497 2.46 48.39 -1.56
C PHE A 497 2.14 49.70 -0.83
N GLN A 498 0.93 49.84 -0.27
CA GLN A 498 0.55 51.00 0.55
C GLN A 498 1.39 51.14 1.83
N GLU A 499 1.90 50.04 2.37
CA GLU A 499 2.86 50.06 3.48
C GLU A 499 4.20 50.66 3.04
N ILE A 500 4.78 50.16 1.93
CA ILE A 500 6.03 50.69 1.36
C ILE A 500 5.88 52.17 0.99
N MET A 501 4.74 52.58 0.43
CA MET A 501 4.48 53.98 0.10
C MET A 501 4.59 54.89 1.33
N ARG A 502 4.07 54.44 2.47
CA ARG A 502 4.15 55.20 3.73
C ARG A 502 5.55 55.18 4.31
N GLU A 503 6.24 54.05 4.27
CA GLU A 503 7.56 53.88 4.86
C GLU A 503 8.64 54.71 4.14
N TYR A 504 8.60 54.73 2.81
CA TYR A 504 9.61 55.39 1.96
C TYR A 504 9.14 56.73 1.37
N GLU A 505 8.00 57.23 1.84
CA GLU A 505 7.43 58.52 1.43
C GLU A 505 7.21 58.59 -0.10
N ILE A 506 6.68 57.51 -0.68
CA ILE A 506 6.41 57.39 -2.12
C ILE A 506 5.11 58.13 -2.46
N GLN A 507 5.17 59.05 -3.42
CA GLN A 507 4.03 59.78 -3.94
C GLN A 507 3.77 59.37 -5.39
N VAL A 508 2.49 59.14 -5.71
CA VAL A 508 2.04 58.78 -7.06
C VAL A 508 0.97 59.78 -7.49
N GLU A 509 1.22 60.58 -8.52
CA GLU A 509 0.25 61.49 -9.13
C GLU A 509 0.12 61.19 -10.63
N GLY A 510 -0.98 60.54 -11.02
CA GLY A 510 -1.16 60.09 -12.40
C GLY A 510 -0.11 59.05 -12.78
N GLU A 511 0.72 59.36 -13.78
CA GLU A 511 1.82 58.50 -14.24
C GLU A 511 3.17 58.82 -13.56
N GLN A 512 3.24 59.85 -12.73
CA GLN A 512 4.50 60.29 -12.10
C GLN A 512 4.65 59.70 -10.70
N VAL A 513 5.88 59.27 -10.38
CA VAL A 513 6.24 58.67 -9.09
C VAL A 513 7.43 59.44 -8.50
N TRP A 514 7.38 59.75 -7.20
CA TRP A 514 8.48 60.34 -6.44
C TRP A 514 8.76 59.50 -5.18
N VAL A 515 10.04 59.35 -4.81
CA VAL A 515 10.47 58.60 -3.61
C VAL A 515 11.23 59.55 -2.69
N GLY A 516 10.76 59.70 -1.45
CA GLY A 516 11.23 60.76 -0.53
C GLY A 516 12.41 60.37 0.37
N ARG A 517 12.43 59.14 0.90
CA ARG A 517 13.52 58.62 1.76
C ARG A 517 14.52 57.80 0.99
#